data_AF-A0A7X5XPN1-F1
#
_entry.id   AF-A0A7X5XPN1-F1
#
_cell.length_a   1.000
_cell.length_b   1.000
_cell.length_c   1.000
_cell.angle_alpha   90.00
_cell.angle_beta   90.00
_cell.angle_gamma   90.00
#
_symmetry.space_group_name_H-M   'P 1'
#
loop_
_entity.id
_entity.type
_entity.pdbx_description
1 polymer ?
#
loop_
_entity_poly.entity_id
_entity_poly.type
_entity_poly.pdbx_seq_one_letter_code
_entity_poly.pdbx_strand_id
1 'polypeptide(L)'
;MPLVTLAEGEISELHVGLKGTMNALFLKDLAKKTHRGLRGRVEKGFSAGAVGYGYRMIRRLSSEGELVRGEREIDPGEALIVERIFREFAAGKSPLAIARDLNAEGISGPAGKAWRDTSIRGDIRRGTGILNNEIYVGVRVWNHKHSVKDPSTGKSVTRLNSEAEWVRNAVPELRVVSDDLWAAVKRQQATLAERHAGIKEAAQARALHGARRPAYLLSGLLECGVCGGVYAIVVGDRYGCTGHHRGRACTNGRTIRRDELERRALAGMTDRLVSADKIEAAVAAYTAHINRENRERRIEADADRRALAKNNKAVAGIMAAIEDGLYQPAMKARMAELEQEQAEITARLAEAPQDVPAIHPGIAEIYKRKVERLTQTLADPETRLDASSNIRSLVGKIVLQPGAKRGEIHATLHGSLMGILDFANNNPAPDASQVITTVASGSRE
;
A
#
# COMPACT_ATOMS: atom_id res chain seq x y z
N MET A 1 -22.23 -31.82 7.23
CA MET A 1 -21.98 -32.11 5.80
C MET A 1 -20.59 -32.70 5.68
N PRO A 2 -20.44 -33.93 5.14
CA PRO A 2 -19.14 -34.53 4.91
C PRO A 2 -18.35 -33.73 3.86
N LEU A 3 -17.06 -33.52 4.11
CA LEU A 3 -16.15 -32.84 3.18
C LEU A 3 -15.71 -33.88 2.14
N VAL A 4 -16.08 -33.71 0.88
CA VAL A 4 -15.76 -34.67 -0.18
C VAL A 4 -14.85 -34.01 -1.22
N THR A 5 -13.74 -34.65 -1.56
CA THR A 5 -12.83 -34.19 -2.63
C THR A 5 -12.86 -35.14 -3.82
N LEU A 6 -12.64 -34.63 -5.03
CA LEU A 6 -12.60 -35.43 -6.26
C LEU A 6 -11.54 -36.53 -6.26
N ALA A 7 -10.43 -36.32 -5.55
CA ALA A 7 -9.31 -37.26 -5.53
C ALA A 7 -9.41 -38.30 -4.42
N GLU A 8 -10.07 -37.98 -3.30
CA GLU A 8 -10.00 -38.79 -2.07
C GLU A 8 -11.36 -39.24 -1.53
N GLY A 9 -12.47 -38.77 -2.10
CA GLY A 9 -13.80 -39.05 -1.55
C GLY A 9 -14.01 -38.31 -0.23
N GLU A 10 -14.67 -38.95 0.73
CA GLU A 10 -15.00 -38.39 2.04
C GLU A 10 -13.76 -38.21 2.94
N ILE A 11 -13.50 -36.97 3.33
CA ILE A 11 -12.40 -36.57 4.20
C ILE A 11 -12.79 -36.81 5.66
N SER A 12 -12.26 -37.87 6.25
CA SER A 12 -12.38 -38.16 7.69
C SER A 12 -11.37 -37.38 8.53
N GLU A 13 -11.55 -37.36 9.86
CA GLU A 13 -10.60 -36.73 10.80
C GLU A 13 -9.16 -37.28 10.66
N LEU A 14 -9.04 -38.57 10.31
CA LEU A 14 -7.75 -39.21 10.03
C LEU A 14 -7.07 -38.61 8.78
N HIS A 15 -7.84 -38.28 7.74
CA HIS A 15 -7.31 -37.61 6.55
C HIS A 15 -6.80 -36.22 6.91
N VAL A 16 -7.55 -35.46 7.71
CA VAL A 16 -7.15 -34.11 8.13
C VAL A 16 -5.86 -34.14 8.96
N GLY A 17 -5.76 -35.03 9.95
CA GLY A 17 -4.58 -35.12 10.82
C GLY A 17 -3.36 -35.72 10.11
N LEU A 18 -3.49 -36.90 9.51
CA LEU A 18 -2.37 -37.65 8.94
C LEU A 18 -1.92 -37.07 7.60
N LYS A 19 -2.83 -36.82 6.64
CA LYS A 19 -2.41 -36.22 5.36
C LYS A 19 -2.02 -34.77 5.54
N GLY A 20 -2.66 -34.02 6.45
CA GLY A 20 -2.24 -32.66 6.77
C GLY A 20 -0.79 -32.59 7.20
N THR A 21 -0.38 -33.46 8.14
CA THR A 21 1.02 -33.54 8.59
C THR A 21 1.96 -34.08 7.51
N MET A 22 1.57 -35.12 6.76
CA MET A 22 2.36 -35.65 5.64
C MET A 22 2.59 -34.59 4.56
N ASN A 23 1.57 -33.83 4.17
CA ASN A 23 1.68 -32.76 3.19
C ASN A 23 2.60 -31.64 3.69
N ALA A 24 2.50 -31.27 4.97
CA ALA A 24 3.41 -30.28 5.56
C ALA A 24 4.88 -30.77 5.57
N LEU A 25 5.12 -32.04 5.86
CA LEU A 25 6.46 -32.65 5.77
C LEU A 25 6.96 -32.73 4.33
N PHE A 26 6.09 -33.13 3.38
CA PHE A 26 6.42 -33.19 1.96
C PHE A 26 6.79 -31.82 1.42
N LEU A 27 6.05 -30.76 1.77
CA LEU A 27 6.39 -29.38 1.39
C LEU A 27 7.77 -28.96 1.92
N LYS A 28 8.11 -29.34 3.16
CA LYS A 28 9.45 -29.07 3.74
C LYS A 28 10.55 -29.82 2.99
N ASP A 29 10.34 -31.10 2.69
CA ASP A 29 11.32 -31.91 1.96
C ASP A 29 11.47 -31.45 0.50
N LEU A 30 10.37 -31.14 -0.18
CA LEU A 30 10.36 -30.60 -1.53
C LEU A 30 11.11 -29.26 -1.60
N ALA A 31 10.92 -28.38 -0.63
CA ALA A 31 11.67 -27.13 -0.54
C ALA A 31 13.18 -27.38 -0.41
N LYS A 32 13.59 -28.33 0.44
CA LYS A 32 15.02 -28.72 0.61
C LYS A 32 15.60 -29.35 -0.67
N LYS A 33 14.86 -30.25 -1.32
CA LYS A 33 15.28 -30.89 -2.58
C LYS A 33 15.42 -29.87 -3.70
N THR A 34 14.45 -28.95 -3.83
CA THR A 34 14.48 -27.87 -4.82
C THR A 34 15.66 -26.93 -4.56
N HIS A 35 15.88 -26.52 -3.32
CA HIS A 35 17.01 -25.66 -2.94
C HIS A 35 18.36 -26.32 -3.25
N ARG A 36 18.52 -27.61 -2.91
CA ARG A 36 19.72 -28.39 -3.29
C ARG A 36 19.91 -28.47 -4.81
N GLY A 37 18.85 -28.71 -5.57
CA GLY A 37 18.90 -28.72 -7.04
C GLY A 37 19.33 -27.37 -7.61
N LEU A 38 18.76 -26.27 -7.10
CA LEU A 38 19.16 -24.91 -7.50
C LEU A 38 20.62 -24.62 -7.13
N ARG A 39 21.07 -25.03 -5.94
CA ARG A 39 22.45 -24.90 -5.51
C ARG A 39 23.42 -25.60 -6.47
N GLY A 40 23.16 -26.87 -6.81
CA GLY A 40 24.01 -27.62 -7.74
C GLY A 40 24.03 -27.01 -9.15
N ARG A 41 22.95 -26.35 -9.58
CA ARG A 41 22.91 -25.60 -10.85
C ARG A 41 23.75 -24.33 -10.79
N VAL A 42 23.66 -23.59 -9.67
CA VAL A 42 24.47 -22.38 -9.47
C VAL A 42 25.95 -22.70 -9.40
N GLU A 43 26.33 -23.74 -8.64
CA GLU A 43 27.71 -24.25 -8.54
C GLU A 43 28.31 -24.61 -9.91
N LYS A 44 27.47 -25.07 -10.85
CA LYS A 44 27.85 -25.29 -12.26
C LYS A 44 27.83 -24.03 -13.14
N GLY A 45 27.70 -22.84 -12.55
CA GLY A 45 27.69 -21.54 -13.25
C GLY A 45 26.32 -21.06 -13.76
N PHE A 46 25.28 -21.89 -13.72
CA PHE A 46 23.95 -21.55 -14.24
C PHE A 46 23.19 -20.58 -13.33
N SER A 47 22.22 -19.87 -13.90
CA SER A 47 21.32 -19.00 -13.14
C SER A 47 20.19 -19.78 -12.45
N ALA A 48 19.94 -19.45 -11.18
CA ALA A 48 18.79 -19.91 -10.39
C ALA A 48 17.75 -18.79 -10.14
N GLY A 49 17.78 -17.72 -10.94
CA GLY A 49 16.88 -16.58 -10.80
C GLY A 49 16.63 -15.85 -12.12
N ALA A 50 15.85 -14.77 -12.04
CA ALA A 50 15.49 -13.94 -13.19
C ALA A 50 16.72 -13.39 -13.93
N VAL A 51 16.55 -13.15 -15.23
CA VAL A 51 17.56 -12.50 -16.07
C VAL A 51 17.66 -11.04 -15.62
N GLY A 52 18.82 -10.66 -15.08
CA GLY A 52 19.08 -9.28 -14.67
C GLY A 52 19.25 -8.38 -15.89
N TYR A 53 19.03 -7.08 -15.71
CA TYR A 53 19.25 -6.07 -16.76
C TYR A 53 20.72 -6.07 -17.22
N GLY A 54 20.97 -5.92 -18.52
CA GLY A 54 22.29 -6.09 -19.13
C GLY A 54 22.52 -7.49 -19.72
N TYR A 55 21.55 -8.39 -19.61
CA TYR A 55 21.69 -9.79 -20.03
C TYR A 55 20.41 -10.30 -20.69
N ARG A 56 20.57 -11.28 -21.58
CA ARG A 56 19.45 -12.01 -22.19
C ARG A 56 19.59 -13.52 -21.99
N MET A 57 18.47 -14.23 -21.95
CA MET A 57 18.44 -15.69 -21.77
C MET A 57 18.87 -16.38 -23.06
N ILE A 58 19.81 -17.31 -22.96
CA ILE A 58 20.14 -18.22 -24.06
C ILE A 58 19.28 -19.47 -23.91
N ARG A 59 18.71 -19.93 -25.03
CA ARG A 59 18.05 -21.24 -25.13
C ARG A 59 18.88 -22.11 -26.06
N ARG A 60 19.73 -22.96 -25.47
CA ARG A 60 20.56 -23.92 -26.20
C ARG A 60 20.12 -25.35 -25.87
N LEU A 61 20.21 -26.25 -26.85
CA LEU A 61 20.05 -27.69 -26.63
C LEU A 61 21.41 -28.28 -26.26
N SER A 62 21.43 -29.18 -25.27
CA SER A 62 22.61 -29.96 -24.92
C SER A 62 22.96 -30.93 -26.06
N SER A 63 24.13 -31.57 -25.96
CA SER A 63 24.52 -32.68 -26.84
C SER A 63 23.54 -33.86 -26.85
N GLU A 64 22.68 -33.94 -25.84
CA GLU A 64 21.67 -35.00 -25.63
C GLU A 64 20.26 -34.53 -26.06
N GLY A 65 20.12 -33.33 -26.64
CA GLY A 65 18.85 -32.79 -27.10
C GLY A 65 17.98 -32.16 -26.01
N GLU A 66 18.49 -31.99 -24.78
CA GLU A 66 17.77 -31.35 -23.69
C GLU A 66 18.00 -29.84 -23.65
N LEU A 67 16.97 -29.05 -23.35
CA LEU A 67 17.12 -27.59 -23.25
C LEU A 67 17.90 -27.20 -22.00
N VAL A 68 19.08 -26.61 -22.19
CA VAL A 68 19.91 -26.06 -21.11
C VAL A 68 19.25 -24.79 -20.60
N ARG A 69 18.69 -24.85 -19.39
CA ARG A 69 18.02 -23.71 -18.75
C ARG A 69 19.04 -22.80 -18.06
N GLY A 70 18.71 -21.53 -17.82
CA GLY A 70 19.51 -20.66 -16.94
C GLY A 70 20.87 -20.19 -17.47
N GLU A 71 21.18 -20.45 -18.75
CA GLU A 71 22.26 -19.74 -19.45
C GLU A 71 21.82 -18.31 -19.80
N ARG A 72 22.79 -17.42 -19.82
CA ARG A 72 22.60 -16.02 -20.20
C ARG A 72 23.84 -15.51 -20.90
N GLU A 73 23.65 -14.54 -21.77
CA GLU A 73 24.72 -13.77 -22.40
C GLU A 73 24.49 -12.29 -22.16
N ILE A 74 25.54 -11.50 -22.37
CA ILE A 74 25.48 -10.05 -22.29
C ILE A 74 24.56 -9.55 -23.42
N ASP A 75 23.61 -8.69 -23.08
CA ASP A 75 22.90 -7.89 -24.07
C ASP A 75 23.73 -6.63 -24.33
N PRO A 76 24.32 -6.44 -25.53
CA PRO A 76 25.20 -5.32 -25.79
C PRO A 76 24.52 -3.96 -25.57
N GLY A 77 23.23 -3.84 -25.87
CA GLY A 77 22.49 -2.58 -25.72
C GLY A 77 22.28 -2.23 -24.25
N GLU A 78 21.75 -3.16 -23.46
CA GLU A 78 21.54 -2.93 -22.03
C GLU A 78 22.87 -2.83 -21.25
N ALA A 79 23.92 -3.55 -21.69
CA ALA A 79 25.25 -3.50 -21.07
C ALA A 79 25.88 -2.11 -21.16
N LEU A 80 25.76 -1.43 -22.31
CA LEU A 80 26.20 -0.04 -22.47
C LEU A 80 25.48 0.91 -21.50
N ILE A 81 24.19 0.68 -21.25
CA ILE A 81 23.42 1.46 -20.26
C ILE A 81 23.92 1.18 -18.84
N VAL A 82 24.23 -0.06 -18.51
CA VAL A 82 24.84 -0.41 -17.21
C VAL A 82 26.18 0.31 -17.04
N GLU A 83 27.09 0.22 -18.01
CA GLU A 83 28.38 0.92 -17.97
C GLU A 83 28.20 2.44 -17.80
N ARG A 84 27.25 3.03 -18.54
CA ARG A 84 26.90 4.45 -18.41
C ARG A 84 26.45 4.79 -17.00
N ILE A 85 25.55 4.00 -16.40
CA ILE A 85 25.09 4.20 -15.02
C ILE A 85 26.27 4.19 -14.04
N PHE A 86 27.18 3.23 -14.18
CA PHE A 86 28.37 3.14 -13.35
C PHE A 86 29.29 4.36 -13.51
N ARG A 87 29.56 4.78 -14.76
CA ARG A 87 30.40 5.96 -15.08
C ARG A 87 29.79 7.24 -14.55
N GLU A 88 28.50 7.47 -14.77
CA GLU A 88 27.80 8.67 -14.30
C GLU A 88 27.75 8.75 -12.78
N PHE A 89 27.53 7.62 -12.10
CA PHE A 89 27.54 7.60 -10.64
C PHE A 89 28.95 7.83 -10.08
N ALA A 90 29.97 7.20 -10.68
CA ALA A 90 31.38 7.44 -10.32
C ALA A 90 31.79 8.91 -10.52
N ALA A 91 31.23 9.59 -11.53
CA ALA A 91 31.41 11.03 -11.75
C ALA A 91 30.62 11.92 -10.77
N GLY A 92 29.84 11.33 -9.85
CA GLY A 92 29.13 12.05 -8.80
C GLY A 92 27.67 12.37 -9.08
N LYS A 93 27.10 11.93 -10.22
CA LYS A 93 25.64 12.08 -10.44
C LYS A 93 24.86 11.20 -9.45
N SER A 94 23.78 11.76 -8.90
CA SER A 94 22.91 11.01 -7.99
C SER A 94 22.11 9.92 -8.75
N PRO A 95 21.77 8.79 -8.11
CA PRO A 95 20.94 7.75 -8.72
C PRO A 95 19.58 8.26 -9.23
N LEU A 96 19.03 9.30 -8.59
CA LEU A 96 17.79 9.94 -9.03
C LEU A 96 17.98 10.75 -10.31
N ALA A 97 19.10 11.47 -10.44
CA ALA A 97 19.42 12.21 -11.65
C ALA A 97 19.62 11.26 -12.84
N ILE A 98 20.42 10.19 -12.63
CA ILE A 98 20.64 9.16 -13.66
C ILE A 98 19.31 8.54 -14.11
N ALA A 99 18.43 8.17 -13.17
CA ALA A 99 17.12 7.63 -13.51
C ALA A 99 16.25 8.61 -14.32
N ARG A 100 16.32 9.91 -14.04
CA ARG A 100 15.59 10.95 -14.79
C ARG A 100 16.12 11.09 -16.20
N ASP A 101 17.45 11.16 -16.36
CA ASP A 101 18.11 11.28 -17.67
C ASP A 101 17.72 10.08 -18.55
N LEU A 102 17.85 8.86 -18.03
CA LEU A 102 17.47 7.64 -18.77
C LEU A 102 15.99 7.61 -19.16
N ASN A 103 15.09 8.02 -18.25
CA ASN A 103 13.66 8.07 -18.55
C ASN A 103 13.32 9.16 -19.58
N ALA A 104 14.01 10.31 -19.55
CA ALA A 104 13.81 11.40 -20.50
C ALA A 104 14.24 11.00 -21.91
N GLU A 105 15.24 10.13 -22.02
CA GLU A 105 15.72 9.55 -23.29
C GLU A 105 14.86 8.36 -23.77
N GLY A 106 13.81 7.98 -23.04
CA GLY A 106 12.94 6.86 -23.41
C GLY A 106 13.55 5.47 -23.16
N ILE A 107 14.65 5.38 -22.40
CA ILE A 107 15.32 4.11 -22.11
C ILE A 107 14.53 3.33 -21.07
N SER A 108 14.08 2.14 -21.44
CA SER A 108 13.35 1.24 -20.53
C SER A 108 14.29 0.60 -19.51
N GLY A 109 13.90 0.61 -18.25
CA GLY A 109 14.59 -0.07 -17.16
C GLY A 109 14.17 -1.54 -17.00
N PRO A 110 14.61 -2.20 -15.92
CA PRO A 110 14.40 -3.63 -15.71
C PRO A 110 12.94 -4.06 -15.83
N ALA A 111 12.69 -5.14 -16.58
CA ALA A 111 11.35 -5.66 -16.91
C ALA A 111 10.44 -4.66 -17.64
N GLY A 112 11.02 -3.76 -18.45
CA GLY A 112 10.29 -2.79 -19.27
C GLY A 112 9.69 -1.62 -18.47
N LYS A 113 10.12 -1.41 -17.24
CA LYS A 113 9.60 -0.36 -16.35
C LYS A 113 10.48 0.88 -16.38
N ALA A 114 9.90 2.04 -16.10
CA ALA A 114 10.67 3.27 -15.93
C ALA A 114 11.72 3.14 -14.81
N TRP A 115 12.88 3.76 -15.02
CA TRP A 115 13.97 3.84 -14.05
C TRP A 115 13.54 4.57 -12.78
N ARG A 116 13.93 4.02 -11.63
CA ARG A 116 13.75 4.62 -10.31
C ARG A 116 15.10 4.77 -9.61
N ASP A 117 15.18 5.67 -8.64
CA ASP A 117 16.38 5.79 -7.78
C ASP A 117 16.70 4.43 -7.12
N THR A 118 15.67 3.70 -6.68
CA THR A 118 15.79 2.42 -5.98
C THR A 118 16.27 1.29 -6.88
N SER A 119 15.98 1.32 -8.18
CA SER A 119 16.52 0.32 -9.13
C SER A 119 18.01 0.53 -9.39
N ILE A 120 18.50 1.77 -9.35
CA ILE A 120 19.92 2.09 -9.57
C ILE A 120 20.71 1.91 -8.27
N ARG A 121 20.31 2.63 -7.21
CA ARG A 121 20.98 2.66 -5.91
C ARG A 121 20.87 1.33 -5.17
N GLY A 122 19.67 0.74 -5.17
CA GLY A 122 19.30 -0.44 -4.40
C GLY A 122 19.74 -0.41 -2.94
N ASP A 123 20.07 -1.60 -2.41
CA ASP A 123 20.54 -1.82 -1.05
C ASP A 123 21.87 -2.57 -1.11
N ILE A 124 22.90 -1.94 -0.55
CA ILE A 124 24.27 -2.45 -0.53
C ILE A 124 24.34 -3.79 0.22
N ARG A 125 23.68 -3.91 1.38
CA ARG A 125 23.71 -5.13 2.19
C ARG A 125 22.99 -6.28 1.50
N ARG A 126 21.94 -5.98 0.73
CA ARG A 126 21.17 -6.99 -0.01
C ARG A 126 21.75 -7.30 -1.39
N GLY A 127 22.80 -6.62 -1.82
CA GLY A 127 23.34 -6.71 -3.19
C GLY A 127 22.30 -6.40 -4.26
N THR A 128 21.32 -5.54 -3.97
CA THR A 128 20.26 -5.19 -4.94
C THR A 128 20.53 -3.86 -5.62
N GLY A 129 19.90 -3.67 -6.78
CA GLY A 129 20.09 -2.50 -7.62
C GLY A 129 21.30 -2.64 -8.56
N ILE A 130 21.34 -1.82 -9.61
CA ILE A 130 22.39 -1.90 -10.63
C ILE A 130 23.78 -1.74 -10.01
N LEU A 131 23.97 -0.75 -9.12
CA LEU A 131 25.29 -0.41 -8.55
C LEU A 131 25.84 -1.44 -7.54
N ASN A 132 25.04 -2.43 -7.12
CA ASN A 132 25.45 -3.43 -6.12
C ASN A 132 25.39 -4.87 -6.62
N ASN A 133 24.99 -5.09 -7.86
CA ASN A 133 24.92 -6.43 -8.41
C ASN A 133 26.31 -6.86 -8.90
N GLU A 134 26.93 -7.78 -8.16
CA GLU A 134 28.29 -8.26 -8.45
C GLU A 134 28.41 -9.00 -9.79
N ILE A 135 27.29 -9.35 -10.43
CA ILE A 135 27.36 -9.98 -11.76
C ILE A 135 28.08 -9.11 -12.79
N TYR A 136 27.97 -7.78 -12.66
CA TYR A 136 28.58 -6.86 -13.60
C TYR A 136 30.11 -6.88 -13.55
N VAL A 137 30.72 -7.34 -12.45
CA VAL A 137 32.17 -7.59 -12.35
C VAL A 137 32.55 -9.06 -12.62
N GLY A 138 31.59 -9.87 -13.06
CA GLY A 138 31.79 -11.29 -13.35
C GLY A 138 31.73 -12.18 -12.11
N VAL A 139 31.00 -11.79 -11.06
CA VAL A 139 30.82 -12.62 -9.86
C VAL A 139 29.33 -12.89 -9.63
N ARG A 140 28.95 -14.17 -9.64
CA ARG A 140 27.58 -14.61 -9.34
C ARG A 140 27.45 -14.92 -7.87
N VAL A 141 26.61 -14.15 -7.16
CA VAL A 141 26.25 -14.41 -5.76
C VAL A 141 24.85 -15.01 -5.66
N TRP A 142 24.73 -16.15 -5.01
CA TRP A 142 23.45 -16.82 -4.73
C TRP A 142 23.29 -17.15 -3.25
N ASN A 143 22.05 -17.37 -2.83
CA ASN A 143 21.68 -17.72 -1.46
C ASN A 143 22.13 -16.70 -0.39
N HIS A 144 22.23 -15.41 -0.74
CA HIS A 144 22.51 -14.34 0.23
C HIS A 144 21.26 -13.87 0.99
N LYS A 145 20.07 -14.29 0.57
CA LYS A 145 18.78 -13.93 1.19
C LYS A 145 17.71 -14.97 0.93
N HIS A 146 16.73 -15.04 1.82
CA HIS A 146 15.52 -15.84 1.67
C HIS A 146 14.28 -15.03 2.11
N SER A 147 13.10 -15.50 1.73
CA SER A 147 11.83 -14.89 2.12
C SER A 147 11.10 -15.78 3.12
N VAL A 148 10.62 -15.20 4.21
CA VAL A 148 9.85 -15.88 5.25
C VAL A 148 8.50 -15.18 5.36
N LYS A 149 7.40 -15.94 5.49
CA LYS A 149 6.11 -15.33 5.83
C LYS A 149 6.07 -15.00 7.32
N ASP A 150 5.72 -13.77 7.63
CA ASP A 150 5.45 -13.34 9.00
C ASP A 150 4.16 -14.02 9.49
N PRO A 151 4.19 -14.78 10.61
CA PRO A 151 3.01 -15.48 11.12
C PRO A 151 1.87 -14.56 11.55
N SER A 152 2.18 -13.32 11.97
CA SER A 152 1.21 -12.37 12.52
C SER A 152 0.56 -11.51 11.44
N THR A 153 1.29 -11.17 10.38
CA THR A 153 0.80 -10.28 9.31
C THR A 153 0.50 -11.00 8.00
N GLY A 154 0.93 -12.26 7.85
CA GLY A 154 0.86 -13.03 6.61
C GLY A 154 1.77 -12.51 5.50
N LYS A 155 2.49 -11.39 5.72
CA LYS A 155 3.33 -10.74 4.71
C LYS A 155 4.66 -11.44 4.57
N SER A 156 5.18 -11.48 3.35
CA SER A 156 6.50 -12.01 3.06
C SER A 156 7.58 -10.99 3.44
N VAL A 157 8.49 -11.37 4.34
CA VAL A 157 9.64 -10.56 4.77
C VAL A 157 10.93 -11.20 4.30
N THR A 158 11.84 -10.39 3.75
CA THR A 158 13.16 -10.86 3.32
C THR A 158 14.13 -10.86 4.48
N ARG A 159 14.84 -11.97 4.68
CA ARG A 159 15.93 -12.14 5.64
C ARG A 159 17.23 -12.44 4.90
N LEU A 160 18.35 -11.96 5.43
CA LEU A 160 19.69 -12.25 4.91
C LEU A 160 20.18 -13.58 5.48
N ASN A 161 20.89 -14.34 4.66
CA ASN A 161 21.56 -15.57 5.10
C ASN A 161 22.96 -15.25 5.63
N SER A 162 23.49 -16.16 6.45
CA SER A 162 24.88 -16.10 6.88
C SER A 162 25.83 -16.14 5.68
N GLU A 163 26.97 -15.46 5.73
CA GLU A 163 27.91 -15.42 4.60
C GLU A 163 28.48 -16.79 4.24
N ALA A 164 28.56 -17.72 5.20
CA ALA A 164 28.97 -19.10 4.97
C ALA A 164 28.01 -19.89 4.06
N GLU A 165 26.75 -19.45 3.96
CA GLU A 165 25.75 -20.04 3.08
C GLU A 165 25.75 -19.43 1.68
N TRP A 166 26.53 -18.37 1.44
CA TRP A 166 26.55 -17.68 0.16
C TRP A 166 27.38 -18.49 -0.82
N VAL A 167 26.82 -18.71 -2.00
CA VAL A 167 27.55 -19.33 -3.11
C VAL A 167 28.03 -18.22 -4.03
N ARG A 168 29.35 -18.05 -4.14
CA ARG A 168 30.01 -17.07 -5.01
C ARG A 168 30.79 -17.78 -6.11
N ASN A 169 30.38 -17.62 -7.36
CA ASN A 169 31.04 -18.25 -8.51
C ASN A 169 31.57 -17.19 -9.46
N ALA A 170 32.82 -17.34 -9.89
CA ALA A 170 33.41 -16.52 -10.93
C ALA A 170 32.79 -16.88 -12.29
N VAL A 171 32.33 -15.86 -13.01
CA VAL A 171 31.74 -15.90 -14.35
C VAL A 171 32.27 -14.72 -15.18
N PRO A 172 33.60 -14.68 -15.45
CA PRO A 172 34.25 -13.55 -16.12
C PRO A 172 33.67 -13.25 -17.52
N GLU A 173 33.12 -14.26 -18.20
CA GLU A 173 32.45 -14.14 -19.50
C GLU A 173 31.17 -13.28 -19.45
N LEU A 174 30.63 -13.02 -18.26
CA LEU A 174 29.46 -12.16 -18.04
C LEU A 174 29.82 -10.77 -17.50
N ARG A 175 31.10 -10.43 -17.44
CA ARG A 175 31.57 -9.12 -16.96
C ARG A 175 31.15 -8.02 -17.93
N VAL A 176 30.59 -6.94 -17.38
CA VAL A 176 30.17 -5.73 -18.09
C VAL A 176 30.99 -4.51 -17.63
N VAL A 177 31.47 -4.52 -16.38
CA VAL A 177 32.14 -3.38 -15.75
C VAL A 177 33.55 -3.80 -15.32
N SER A 178 34.53 -2.92 -15.50
CA SER A 178 35.90 -3.14 -15.03
C SER A 178 36.00 -3.06 -13.50
N ASP A 179 37.01 -3.73 -12.94
CA ASP A 179 37.25 -3.71 -11.49
C ASP A 179 37.55 -2.28 -10.99
N ASP A 180 38.21 -1.45 -11.81
CA ASP A 180 38.49 -0.05 -11.50
C ASP A 180 37.23 0.82 -11.39
N LEU A 181 36.30 0.65 -12.33
CA LEU A 181 35.05 1.39 -12.34
C LEU A 181 34.15 0.94 -11.19
N TRP A 182 34.12 -0.36 -10.89
CA TRP A 182 33.44 -0.90 -9.71
C TRP A 182 34.02 -0.31 -8.42
N ALA A 183 35.35 -0.31 -8.26
CA ALA A 183 36.02 0.25 -7.11
C ALA A 183 35.73 1.76 -6.95
N ALA A 184 35.70 2.51 -8.05
CA ALA A 184 35.33 3.93 -8.04
C ALA A 184 33.89 4.15 -7.50
N VAL A 185 32.93 3.34 -7.96
CA VAL A 185 31.55 3.37 -7.44
C VAL A 185 31.50 3.03 -5.95
N LYS A 186 32.25 2.03 -5.48
CA LYS A 186 32.28 1.67 -4.06
C LYS A 186 32.88 2.76 -3.18
N ARG A 187 33.96 3.43 -3.63
CA ARG A 187 34.53 4.61 -2.95
C ARG A 187 33.52 5.76 -2.86
N GLN A 188 32.77 6.01 -3.94
CA GLN A 188 31.73 7.03 -3.96
C GLN A 188 30.58 6.69 -2.99
N GLN A 189 30.15 5.42 -2.94
CA GLN A 189 29.14 4.97 -1.97
C GLN A 189 29.62 5.14 -0.51
N ALA A 190 30.88 4.82 -0.21
CA ALA A 190 31.47 5.00 1.11
C ALA A 190 31.52 6.49 1.51
N THR A 191 32.00 7.36 0.62
CA THR A 191 32.04 8.82 0.84
C THR A 191 30.65 9.39 1.13
N LEU A 192 29.63 8.96 0.38
CA LEU A 192 28.24 9.37 0.61
C LEU A 192 27.66 8.81 1.91
N ALA A 193 28.09 7.61 2.33
CA ALA A 193 27.67 7.03 3.60
C ALA A 193 28.26 7.80 4.78
N GLU A 194 29.53 8.20 4.72
CA GLU A 194 30.20 9.02 5.72
C GLU A 194 29.58 10.41 5.84
N ARG A 195 29.39 11.11 4.71
CA ARG A 195 28.74 12.43 4.68
C ARG A 195 27.34 12.43 5.29
N HIS A 196 26.62 11.32 5.17
CA HIS A 196 25.26 11.19 5.68
C HIS A 196 25.18 10.35 6.98
N ALA A 197 26.31 9.96 7.58
CA ALA A 197 26.34 9.13 8.78
C ALA A 197 25.59 9.82 9.94
N GLY A 198 25.91 11.08 10.22
CA GLY A 198 25.24 11.85 11.28
C GLY A 198 23.73 12.06 11.05
N ILE A 199 23.30 12.22 9.80
CA ILE A 199 21.86 12.32 9.47
C ILE A 199 21.16 10.97 9.68
N LYS A 200 21.84 9.88 9.32
CA LYS A 200 21.30 8.52 9.44
C LYS A 200 21.27 8.05 10.89
N GLU A 201 22.27 8.37 11.69
CA GLU A 201 22.30 8.14 13.14
C GLU A 201 21.21 8.93 13.83
N ALA A 202 21.04 10.22 13.51
CA ALA A 202 19.95 11.02 14.04
C ALA A 202 18.56 10.49 13.60
N ALA A 203 18.44 9.94 12.38
CA ALA A 203 17.21 9.31 11.91
C ALA A 203 16.94 7.93 12.56
N GLN A 204 17.98 7.12 12.78
CA GLN A 204 17.88 5.82 13.46
C GLN A 204 17.63 5.98 14.94
N ALA A 205 18.31 6.91 15.62
CA ALA A 205 18.02 7.27 17.01
C ALA A 205 16.56 7.72 17.16
N ARG A 206 16.06 8.56 16.24
CA ARG A 206 14.63 8.92 16.20
C ARG A 206 13.69 7.74 15.96
N ALA A 207 14.10 6.75 15.16
CA ALA A 207 13.30 5.54 14.89
C ALA A 207 13.33 4.54 16.06
N LEU A 208 14.44 4.42 16.78
CA LEU A 208 14.65 3.55 17.94
C LEU A 208 14.01 4.12 19.22
N HIS A 209 14.07 5.44 19.42
CA HIS A 209 13.41 6.11 20.54
C HIS A 209 11.92 6.42 20.30
N GLY A 210 11.44 6.24 19.07
CA GLY A 210 10.13 6.69 18.62
C GLY A 210 9.29 5.60 17.97
N ALA A 211 9.02 4.49 18.66
CA ALA A 211 7.97 3.59 18.25
C ALA A 211 6.64 4.38 18.13
N ARG A 212 6.27 4.73 16.89
CA ARG A 212 5.04 5.41 16.44
C ARG A 212 4.93 6.94 16.60
N ARG A 213 5.95 7.68 17.06
CA ARG A 213 5.82 9.15 17.09
C ARG A 213 6.16 9.75 15.71
N PRO A 214 5.25 10.51 15.09
CA PRO A 214 5.53 11.16 13.81
C PRO A 214 6.64 12.18 13.98
N ALA A 215 7.57 12.26 13.02
CA ALA A 215 8.63 13.26 13.07
C ALA A 215 8.09 14.70 13.00
N TYR A 216 6.95 14.88 12.33
CA TYR A 216 6.26 16.17 12.16
C TYR A 216 4.75 15.99 12.29
N LEU A 217 4.03 17.08 12.57
CA LEU A 217 2.62 17.09 12.93
C LEU A 217 1.73 16.42 11.87
N LEU A 218 2.00 16.73 10.60
CA LEU A 218 1.21 16.26 9.45
C LEU A 218 1.85 15.07 8.73
N SER A 219 2.91 14.48 9.28
CA SER A 219 3.58 13.33 8.67
C SER A 219 2.62 12.15 8.47
N GLY A 220 2.50 11.69 7.22
CA GLY A 220 1.65 10.56 6.84
C GLY A 220 0.17 10.90 6.63
N LEU A 221 -0.23 12.18 6.73
CA LEU A 221 -1.60 12.63 6.45
C LEU A 221 -1.75 13.29 5.08
N LEU A 222 -0.65 13.65 4.43
CA LEU A 222 -0.67 14.47 3.22
C LEU A 222 -0.73 13.62 1.94
N GLU A 223 -1.66 13.94 1.05
CA GLU A 223 -1.83 13.32 -0.27
C GLU A 223 -1.75 14.36 -1.39
N CYS A 224 -1.30 13.94 -2.57
CA CYS A 224 -1.29 14.75 -3.77
C CYS A 224 -2.66 14.73 -4.44
N GLY A 225 -3.28 15.89 -4.65
CA GLY A 225 -4.56 16.00 -5.34
C GLY A 225 -4.53 15.69 -6.84
N VAL A 226 -3.34 15.48 -7.44
CA VAL A 226 -3.19 15.14 -8.87
C VAL A 226 -3.01 13.64 -9.10
N CYS A 227 -2.21 12.96 -8.28
CA CYS A 227 -1.88 11.55 -8.48
C CYS A 227 -2.32 10.63 -7.34
N GLY A 228 -2.93 11.16 -6.28
CA GLY A 228 -3.27 10.44 -5.05
C GLY A 228 -2.06 9.93 -4.26
N GLY A 229 -0.83 10.22 -4.72
CA GLY A 229 0.40 9.76 -4.08
C GLY A 229 0.73 10.53 -2.80
N VAL A 230 1.58 9.93 -1.96
CA VAL A 230 2.02 10.53 -0.69
C VAL A 230 2.73 11.86 -0.93
N TYR A 231 2.36 12.87 -0.16
CA TYR A 231 3.07 14.14 -0.05
C TYR A 231 3.99 14.07 1.18
N ALA A 232 5.30 14.30 0.99
CA ALA A 232 6.29 14.16 2.05
C ALA A 232 7.37 15.23 1.94
N ILE A 233 8.30 15.30 2.90
CA ILE A 233 9.45 16.19 2.82
C ILE A 233 10.33 15.76 1.64
N VAL A 234 10.45 16.63 0.63
CA VAL A 234 11.19 16.36 -0.61
C VAL A 234 12.53 17.09 -0.68
N VAL A 235 12.59 18.33 -0.18
CA VAL A 235 13.79 19.19 -0.19
C VAL A 235 13.80 20.06 1.05
N GLY A 236 14.87 20.00 1.85
CA GLY A 236 14.98 20.77 3.09
C GLY A 236 13.78 20.54 4.01
N ASP A 237 13.09 21.62 4.36
CA ASP A 237 11.88 21.61 5.20
C ASP A 237 10.59 21.87 4.39
N ARG A 238 10.53 21.36 3.14
CA ARG A 238 9.40 21.56 2.23
C ARG A 238 8.71 20.25 1.90
N TYR A 239 7.39 20.25 2.07
CA TYR A 239 6.50 19.19 1.61
C TYR A 239 6.33 19.29 0.09
N GLY A 240 6.38 18.13 -0.59
CA GLY A 240 6.18 18.00 -2.03
C GLY A 240 5.61 16.62 -2.41
N CYS A 241 5.07 16.51 -3.62
CA CYS A 241 4.58 15.23 -4.14
C CYS A 241 5.76 14.26 -4.33
N THR A 242 5.77 13.14 -3.60
CA THR A 242 6.84 12.15 -3.75
C THR A 242 6.87 11.53 -5.14
N GLY A 243 5.71 11.44 -5.80
CA GLY A 243 5.62 11.02 -7.19
C GLY A 243 6.46 11.91 -8.09
N HIS A 244 6.17 13.21 -8.13
CA HIS A 244 6.90 14.15 -8.97
C HIS A 244 8.41 14.19 -8.62
N HIS A 245 8.74 14.28 -7.33
CA HIS A 245 10.14 14.48 -6.91
C HIS A 245 10.98 13.20 -6.91
N ARG A 246 10.39 12.01 -6.73
CA ARG A 246 11.11 10.73 -6.60
C ARG A 246 10.78 9.70 -7.70
N GLY A 247 10.24 10.14 -8.84
CA GLY A 247 10.22 9.34 -10.07
C GLY A 247 8.93 8.56 -10.36
N ARG A 248 7.76 9.05 -9.95
CA ARG A 248 6.49 8.79 -10.66
C ARG A 248 6.19 9.94 -11.62
N ALA A 249 5.56 9.63 -12.75
CA ALA A 249 5.03 10.62 -13.68
C ALA A 249 3.86 11.39 -13.04
N CYS A 250 4.15 12.38 -12.20
CA CYS A 250 3.17 13.31 -11.66
C CYS A 250 3.61 14.72 -12.03
N THR A 251 2.67 15.53 -12.53
CA THR A 251 2.90 16.92 -12.94
C THR A 251 2.93 17.89 -11.76
N ASN A 252 2.53 17.47 -10.55
CA ASN A 252 2.50 18.32 -9.37
C ASN A 252 3.89 18.53 -8.75
N GLY A 253 4.61 19.54 -9.25
CA GLY A 253 5.89 19.99 -8.70
C GLY A 253 5.81 21.15 -7.72
N ARG A 254 4.62 21.47 -7.18
CA ARG A 254 4.49 22.50 -6.16
C ARG A 254 5.05 21.99 -4.83
N THR A 255 5.59 22.89 -4.02
CA THR A 255 6.06 22.58 -2.66
C THR A 255 5.65 23.68 -1.70
N ILE A 256 5.37 23.31 -0.44
CA ILE A 256 5.02 24.24 0.65
C ILE A 256 5.98 24.02 1.82
N ARG A 257 6.34 25.08 2.56
CA ARG A 257 7.15 24.90 3.77
C ARG A 257 6.35 24.17 4.85
N ARG A 258 7.01 23.34 5.65
CA ARG A 258 6.38 22.58 6.73
C ARG A 258 5.66 23.49 7.71
N ASP A 259 6.35 24.48 8.26
CA ASP A 259 5.81 25.45 9.23
C ASP A 259 4.59 26.19 8.71
N GLU A 260 4.61 26.59 7.44
CA GLU A 260 3.49 27.24 6.78
C GLU A 260 2.28 26.32 6.61
N LEU A 261 2.49 25.08 6.16
CA LEU A 261 1.41 24.12 6.00
C LEU A 261 0.81 23.73 7.36
N GLU A 262 1.65 23.46 8.35
CA GLU A 262 1.21 23.11 9.71
C GLU A 262 0.38 24.25 10.31
N ARG A 263 0.87 25.49 10.25
CA ARG A 263 0.12 26.67 10.71
C ARG A 263 -1.21 26.84 9.98
N ARG A 264 -1.25 26.67 8.65
CA ARG A 264 -2.50 26.77 7.86
C ARG A 264 -3.50 25.68 8.23
N ALA A 265 -3.04 24.44 8.36
CA ALA A 265 -3.89 23.32 8.74
C ALA A 265 -4.46 23.52 10.15
N LEU A 266 -3.62 23.95 11.10
CA LEU A 266 -4.05 24.23 12.47
C LEU A 266 -5.04 25.39 12.54
N ALA A 267 -4.76 26.51 11.86
CA ALA A 267 -5.68 27.65 11.82
C ALA A 267 -7.04 27.26 11.22
N GLY A 268 -7.04 26.53 10.11
CA GLY A 268 -8.29 26.04 9.49
C GLY A 268 -9.05 25.04 10.36
N MET A 269 -8.35 24.26 11.19
CA MET A 269 -8.98 23.39 12.18
C MET A 269 -9.57 24.20 13.33
N THR A 270 -8.79 25.09 13.95
CA THR A 270 -9.24 25.87 15.12
C THR A 270 -10.42 26.77 14.77
N ASP A 271 -10.39 27.47 13.63
CA ASP A 271 -11.47 28.37 13.20
C ASP A 271 -12.81 27.62 13.02
N ARG A 272 -12.77 26.44 12.38
CA ARG A 272 -13.95 25.60 12.17
C ARG A 272 -14.40 24.87 13.44
N LEU A 273 -13.49 24.56 14.35
CA LEU A 273 -13.78 23.99 15.67
C LEU A 273 -14.40 25.02 16.63
N VAL A 274 -13.97 26.28 16.57
CA VAL A 274 -14.58 27.39 17.32
C VAL A 274 -15.94 27.74 16.74
N SER A 275 -16.13 27.61 15.42
CA SER A 275 -17.48 27.66 14.82
C SER A 275 -18.38 26.52 15.31
N ALA A 276 -17.79 25.44 15.86
CA ALA A 276 -18.50 24.26 16.33
C ALA A 276 -19.06 24.36 17.76
N ASP A 277 -18.68 25.37 18.55
CA ASP A 277 -19.30 25.64 19.86
C ASP A 277 -20.80 25.99 19.74
N LYS A 278 -21.31 26.23 18.52
CA LYS A 278 -22.73 26.41 18.21
C LYS A 278 -23.48 25.13 17.80
N ILE A 279 -22.84 23.95 17.81
CA ILE A 279 -23.36 22.71 17.19
C ILE A 279 -23.95 21.74 18.22
N GLU A 280 -24.34 22.17 19.42
CA GLU A 280 -25.10 21.29 20.32
C GLU A 280 -26.46 20.92 19.72
N ALA A 281 -27.19 21.94 19.21
CA ALA A 281 -28.48 21.75 18.55
C ALA A 281 -28.35 20.98 17.22
N ALA A 282 -27.28 21.21 16.45
CA ALA A 282 -27.07 20.56 15.16
C ALA A 282 -26.59 19.10 15.30
N VAL A 283 -25.71 18.77 16.26
CA VAL A 283 -25.35 17.37 16.56
C VAL A 283 -26.55 16.62 17.13
N ALA A 284 -27.36 17.25 17.99
CA ALA A 284 -28.59 16.65 18.50
C ALA A 284 -29.60 16.37 17.37
N ALA A 285 -29.82 17.34 16.47
CA ALA A 285 -30.71 17.17 15.32
C ALA A 285 -30.21 16.09 14.34
N TYR A 286 -28.91 16.05 14.05
CA TYR A 286 -28.30 15.03 13.21
C TYR A 286 -28.40 13.63 13.84
N THR A 287 -28.10 13.51 15.13
CA THR A 287 -28.22 12.26 15.88
C THR A 287 -29.67 11.75 15.89
N ALA A 288 -30.64 12.66 16.08
CA ALA A 288 -32.06 12.32 16.03
C ALA A 288 -32.52 11.90 14.64
N HIS A 289 -32.02 12.55 13.58
CA HIS A 289 -32.32 12.19 12.19
C HIS A 289 -31.76 10.81 11.81
N ILE A 290 -30.46 10.57 12.04
CA ILE A 290 -29.81 9.29 11.74
C ILE A 290 -30.42 8.14 12.56
N ASN A 291 -30.70 8.35 13.85
CA ASN A 291 -31.33 7.33 14.68
C ASN A 291 -32.78 7.04 14.24
N ARG A 292 -33.51 8.04 13.70
CA ARG A 292 -34.84 7.85 13.12
C ARG A 292 -34.78 7.01 11.83
N GLU A 293 -33.92 7.38 10.90
CA GLU A 293 -33.73 6.62 9.65
C GLU A 293 -33.23 5.20 9.92
N ASN A 294 -32.32 5.01 10.89
CA ASN A 294 -31.88 3.68 11.31
C ASN A 294 -33.04 2.87 11.90
N ARG A 295 -33.93 3.50 12.67
CA ARG A 295 -35.11 2.83 13.24
C ARG A 295 -36.11 2.43 12.17
N GLU A 296 -36.41 3.32 11.22
CA GLU A 296 -37.31 3.03 10.09
C GLU A 296 -36.75 1.89 9.22
N ARG A 297 -35.46 1.94 8.88
CA ARG A 297 -34.76 0.87 8.14
C ARG A 297 -34.79 -0.46 8.88
N ARG A 298 -34.62 -0.47 10.21
CA ARG A 298 -34.72 -1.70 11.01
C ARG A 298 -36.11 -2.29 11.01
N ILE A 299 -37.14 -1.46 11.04
CA ILE A 299 -38.53 -1.90 10.98
C ILE A 299 -38.82 -2.54 9.61
N GLU A 300 -38.39 -1.89 8.53
CA GLU A 300 -38.57 -2.38 7.16
C GLU A 300 -37.80 -3.70 6.93
N ALA A 301 -36.53 -3.77 7.34
CA ALA A 301 -35.73 -4.99 7.22
C ALA A 301 -36.28 -6.16 8.05
N ASP A 302 -36.83 -5.89 9.24
CA ASP A 302 -37.47 -6.93 10.06
C ASP A 302 -38.79 -7.42 9.42
N ALA A 303 -39.58 -6.52 8.83
CA ALA A 303 -40.78 -6.87 8.08
C ALA A 303 -40.46 -7.75 6.87
N ASP A 304 -39.44 -7.37 6.07
CA ASP A 304 -38.97 -8.14 4.92
C ASP A 304 -38.43 -9.52 5.33
N ARG A 305 -37.66 -9.63 6.42
CA ARG A 305 -37.21 -10.94 6.95
C ARG A 305 -38.37 -11.83 7.36
N ARG A 306 -39.41 -11.28 8.00
CA ARG A 306 -40.61 -12.03 8.39
C ARG A 306 -41.40 -12.50 7.17
N ALA A 307 -41.54 -11.65 6.15
CA ALA A 307 -42.18 -12.00 4.89
C ALA A 307 -41.43 -13.13 4.17
N LEU A 308 -40.09 -13.03 4.09
CA LEU A 308 -39.26 -14.08 3.50
C LEU A 308 -39.40 -15.42 4.24
N ALA A 309 -39.38 -15.40 5.57
CA ALA A 309 -39.57 -16.60 6.38
C ALA A 309 -40.97 -17.24 6.17
N LYS A 310 -42.01 -16.41 5.99
CA LYS A 310 -43.37 -16.89 5.68
C LYS A 310 -43.41 -17.55 4.29
N ASN A 311 -42.79 -16.94 3.28
CA ASN A 311 -42.75 -17.48 1.93
C ASN A 311 -41.95 -18.79 1.85
N ASN A 312 -40.82 -18.87 2.56
CA ASN A 312 -40.04 -20.12 2.66
C ASN A 312 -40.86 -21.27 3.27
N LYS A 313 -41.67 -20.99 4.30
CA LYS A 313 -42.58 -22.00 4.88
C LYS A 313 -43.67 -22.43 3.89
N ALA A 314 -44.22 -21.48 3.13
CA ALA A 314 -45.24 -21.78 2.13
C ALA A 314 -44.70 -22.64 0.98
N VAL A 315 -43.49 -22.32 0.46
CA VAL A 315 -42.81 -23.13 -0.56
C VAL A 315 -42.53 -24.53 -0.03
N ALA A 316 -42.00 -24.67 1.20
CA ALA A 316 -41.76 -25.97 1.82
C ALA A 316 -43.06 -26.80 1.97
N GLY A 317 -44.17 -26.15 2.32
CA GLY A 317 -45.48 -26.82 2.40
C GLY A 317 -46.01 -27.29 1.04
N ILE A 318 -45.83 -26.51 -0.03
CA ILE A 318 -46.20 -26.92 -1.39
C ILE A 318 -45.33 -28.09 -1.85
N MET A 319 -44.03 -28.07 -1.56
CA MET A 319 -43.12 -29.16 -1.88
C MET A 319 -43.53 -30.47 -1.18
N ALA A 320 -43.86 -30.42 0.11
CA ALA A 320 -44.33 -31.59 0.85
C ALA A 320 -45.62 -32.18 0.25
N ALA A 321 -46.58 -31.33 -0.16
CA ALA A 321 -47.81 -31.80 -0.80
C ALA A 321 -47.54 -32.49 -2.16
N ILE A 322 -46.55 -32.01 -2.93
CA ILE A 322 -46.12 -32.63 -4.18
C ILE A 322 -45.44 -33.98 -3.91
N GLU A 323 -44.61 -34.09 -2.88
CA GLU A 323 -43.96 -35.33 -2.44
C GLU A 323 -45.00 -36.39 -2.02
N ASP A 324 -46.10 -35.97 -1.40
CA ASP A 324 -47.24 -36.81 -1.03
C ASP A 324 -48.16 -37.18 -2.23
N GLY A 325 -47.79 -36.78 -3.45
CA GLY A 325 -48.50 -37.09 -4.70
C GLY A 325 -49.69 -36.18 -5.01
N LEU A 326 -49.91 -35.11 -4.25
CA LEU A 326 -50.94 -34.11 -4.54
C LEU A 326 -50.37 -33.00 -5.44
N TYR A 327 -50.65 -33.08 -6.74
CA TYR A 327 -50.33 -32.02 -7.68
C TYR A 327 -51.58 -31.40 -8.29
N GLN A 328 -51.69 -30.08 -8.19
CA GLN A 328 -52.70 -29.28 -8.90
C GLN A 328 -52.01 -28.14 -9.67
N PRO A 329 -52.46 -27.77 -10.88
CA PRO A 329 -51.90 -26.65 -11.64
C PRO A 329 -51.84 -25.33 -10.84
N ALA A 330 -52.77 -25.12 -9.91
CA ALA A 330 -52.78 -23.97 -9.00
C ALA A 330 -51.56 -23.91 -8.07
N MET A 331 -50.99 -25.06 -7.68
CA MET A 331 -49.78 -25.12 -6.84
C MET A 331 -48.55 -24.60 -7.58
N LYS A 332 -48.44 -24.92 -8.88
CA LYS A 332 -47.36 -24.40 -9.74
C LYS A 332 -47.46 -22.88 -9.89
N ALA A 333 -48.66 -22.34 -10.11
CA ALA A 333 -48.88 -20.90 -10.17
C ALA A 333 -48.49 -20.23 -8.83
N ARG A 334 -48.93 -20.80 -7.70
CA ARG A 334 -48.62 -20.27 -6.37
C ARG A 334 -47.13 -20.33 -6.03
N MET A 335 -46.44 -21.39 -6.45
CA MET A 335 -44.98 -21.53 -6.26
C MET A 335 -44.22 -20.45 -7.04
N ALA A 336 -44.61 -20.19 -8.30
CA ALA A 336 -43.99 -19.14 -9.11
C ALA A 336 -44.19 -17.73 -8.50
N GLU A 337 -45.39 -17.45 -7.96
CA GLU A 337 -45.65 -16.20 -7.21
C GLU A 337 -44.73 -16.06 -5.99
N LEU A 338 -44.61 -17.12 -5.18
CA LEU A 338 -43.79 -17.12 -3.97
C LEU A 338 -42.29 -16.96 -4.28
N GLU A 339 -41.81 -17.60 -5.34
CA GLU A 339 -40.42 -17.47 -5.81
C GLU A 339 -40.12 -16.05 -6.31
N GLN A 340 -41.07 -15.43 -7.01
CA GLN A 340 -40.95 -14.04 -7.43
C GLN A 340 -40.90 -13.09 -6.22
N GLU A 341 -41.82 -13.24 -5.26
CA GLU A 341 -41.83 -12.45 -4.03
C GLU A 341 -40.52 -12.63 -3.22
N GLN A 342 -39.99 -13.86 -3.15
CA GLN A 342 -38.70 -14.15 -2.49
C GLN A 342 -37.54 -13.43 -3.19
N ALA A 343 -37.51 -13.43 -4.52
CA ALA A 343 -36.47 -12.75 -5.29
C ALA A 343 -36.49 -11.24 -5.06
N GLU A 344 -37.69 -10.64 -5.06
CA GLU A 344 -37.89 -9.21 -4.81
C GLU A 344 -37.47 -8.81 -3.38
N ILE A 345 -37.89 -9.56 -2.36
CA ILE A 345 -37.50 -9.31 -0.96
C ILE A 345 -35.99 -9.50 -0.76
N THR A 346 -35.40 -10.51 -1.39
CA THR A 346 -33.96 -10.78 -1.27
C THR A 346 -33.13 -9.68 -1.92
N ALA A 347 -33.58 -9.14 -3.06
CA ALA A 347 -32.93 -8.00 -3.71
C ALA A 347 -32.97 -6.75 -2.82
N ARG A 348 -34.12 -6.42 -2.22
CA ARG A 348 -34.24 -5.29 -1.28
C ARG A 348 -33.31 -5.42 -0.07
N LEU A 349 -33.23 -6.61 0.52
CA LEU A 349 -32.35 -6.88 1.66
C LEU A 349 -30.85 -6.84 1.28
N ALA A 350 -30.49 -7.13 0.03
CA ALA A 350 -29.11 -7.09 -0.45
C ALA A 350 -28.65 -5.67 -0.83
N GLU A 351 -29.56 -4.83 -1.30
CA GLU A 351 -29.30 -3.42 -1.64
C GLU A 351 -29.29 -2.50 -0.41
N ALA A 352 -29.88 -2.96 0.70
CA ALA A 352 -29.84 -2.25 1.97
C ALA A 352 -28.39 -2.04 2.48
N PRO A 353 -27.95 -0.78 2.72
CA PRO A 353 -26.62 -0.50 3.27
C PRO A 353 -26.39 -1.16 4.64
N GLN A 354 -25.14 -1.50 4.97
CA GLN A 354 -24.79 -2.05 6.29
C GLN A 354 -25.25 -1.12 7.44
N ASP A 355 -25.81 -1.72 8.49
CA ASP A 355 -26.32 -1.08 9.71
C ASP A 355 -25.28 -0.06 10.26
N VAL A 356 -25.59 1.23 10.20
CA VAL A 356 -24.77 2.27 10.84
C VAL A 356 -25.07 2.22 12.34
N PRO A 357 -24.07 2.02 13.22
CA PRO A 357 -24.31 1.97 14.67
C PRO A 357 -25.05 3.22 15.17
N ALA A 358 -26.01 3.02 16.07
CA ALA A 358 -26.74 4.12 16.71
C ALA A 358 -25.75 5.09 17.38
N ILE A 359 -25.89 6.37 17.07
CA ILE A 359 -24.99 7.41 17.59
C ILE A 359 -25.41 7.71 19.03
N HIS A 360 -24.47 7.57 19.97
CA HIS A 360 -24.73 7.82 21.39
C HIS A 360 -25.02 9.31 21.63
N PRO A 361 -26.08 9.68 22.40
CA PRO A 361 -26.46 11.08 22.63
C PRO A 361 -25.34 11.96 23.20
N GLY A 362 -24.44 11.38 24.00
CA GLY A 362 -23.26 12.05 24.55
C GLY A 362 -22.08 12.26 23.58
N ILE A 363 -22.22 11.96 22.29
CA ILE A 363 -21.13 12.20 21.32
C ILE A 363 -20.76 13.68 21.23
N ALA A 364 -21.73 14.60 21.37
CA ALA A 364 -21.47 16.04 21.37
C ALA A 364 -20.52 16.46 22.50
N GLU A 365 -20.71 15.90 23.69
CA GLU A 365 -19.88 16.19 24.88
C GLU A 365 -18.49 15.54 24.79
N ILE A 366 -18.42 14.30 24.26
CA ILE A 366 -17.13 13.64 23.96
C ILE A 366 -16.37 14.43 22.89
N TYR A 367 -17.08 14.98 21.93
CA TYR A 367 -16.54 15.79 20.85
C TYR A 367 -15.97 17.12 21.39
N LYS A 368 -16.75 17.88 22.15
CA LYS A 368 -16.32 19.13 22.78
C LYS A 368 -15.03 18.94 23.58
N ARG A 369 -14.98 17.91 24.42
CA ARG A 369 -13.80 17.58 25.23
C ARG A 369 -12.56 17.21 24.42
N LYS A 370 -12.74 16.51 23.29
CA LYS A 370 -11.64 16.18 22.37
C LYS A 370 -11.09 17.43 21.67
N VAL A 371 -11.98 18.36 21.32
CA VAL A 371 -11.64 19.63 20.68
C VAL A 371 -10.90 20.55 21.65
N GLU A 372 -11.42 20.74 22.86
CA GLU A 372 -10.77 21.53 23.92
C GLU A 372 -9.37 20.98 24.24
N ARG A 373 -9.26 19.66 24.43
CA ARG A 373 -7.98 18.99 24.67
C ARG A 373 -7.02 19.18 23.50
N LEU A 374 -7.50 19.14 22.26
CA LEU A 374 -6.67 19.38 21.08
C LEU A 374 -6.15 20.81 21.06
N THR A 375 -7.01 21.81 21.27
CA THR A 375 -6.63 23.23 21.29
C THR A 375 -5.59 23.52 22.37
N GLN A 376 -5.74 22.93 23.56
CA GLN A 376 -4.76 23.04 24.64
C GLN A 376 -3.41 22.38 24.29
N THR A 377 -3.43 21.18 23.70
CA THR A 377 -2.21 20.44 23.30
C THR A 377 -1.46 21.13 22.15
N LEU A 378 -2.16 21.91 21.32
CA LEU A 378 -1.57 22.65 20.19
C LEU A 378 -0.89 23.96 20.62
N ALA A 379 -1.35 24.54 21.73
CA ALA A 379 -0.81 25.78 22.30
C ALA A 379 0.60 25.59 22.86
N ASP A 380 0.91 24.41 23.41
CA ASP A 380 2.21 24.09 24.02
C ASP A 380 3.19 23.45 23.00
N PRO A 381 4.38 24.05 22.77
CA PRO A 381 5.40 23.52 21.87
C PRO A 381 5.94 22.13 22.25
N GLU A 382 5.97 21.75 23.54
CA GLU A 382 6.53 20.47 23.98
C GLU A 382 5.55 19.29 23.77
N THR A 383 4.25 19.54 23.94
CA THR A 383 3.19 18.54 23.73
C THR A 383 2.63 18.54 22.30
N ARG A 384 3.02 19.48 21.44
CA ARG A 384 2.59 19.60 20.03
C ARG A 384 2.77 18.31 19.21
N LEU A 385 3.81 17.52 19.49
CA LEU A 385 4.01 16.23 18.81
C LEU A 385 3.02 15.14 19.30
N ASP A 386 2.51 15.23 20.53
CA ASP A 386 1.45 14.36 21.04
C ASP A 386 0.08 14.68 20.44
N ALA A 387 -0.13 15.93 19.98
CA ALA A 387 -1.34 16.32 19.27
C ALA A 387 -1.52 15.58 17.93
N SER A 388 -0.45 14.99 17.37
CA SER A 388 -0.49 14.30 16.07
C SER A 388 -1.48 13.12 16.04
N SER A 389 -1.62 12.37 17.13
CA SER A 389 -2.59 11.26 17.22
C SER A 389 -4.04 11.77 17.28
N ASN A 390 -4.26 12.85 18.03
CA ASN A 390 -5.56 13.53 18.14
C ASN A 390 -5.98 14.12 16.79
N ILE A 391 -5.07 14.82 16.10
CA ILE A 391 -5.33 15.37 14.76
C ILE A 391 -5.67 14.26 13.77
N ARG A 392 -4.96 13.14 13.78
CA ARG A 392 -5.27 11.99 12.91
C ARG A 392 -6.68 11.46 13.11
N SER A 393 -7.14 11.40 14.35
CA SER A 393 -8.50 10.91 14.65
C SER A 393 -9.61 11.82 14.10
N LEU A 394 -9.31 13.09 13.83
CA LEU A 394 -10.28 14.10 13.38
C LEU A 394 -10.19 14.38 11.88
N VAL A 395 -8.97 14.48 11.33
CA VAL A 395 -8.71 15.05 10.01
C VAL A 395 -8.60 14.00 8.92
N GLY A 396 -8.45 12.71 9.22
CA GLY A 396 -8.41 11.62 8.22
C GLY A 396 -7.23 11.73 7.25
N LYS A 397 -7.32 12.61 6.25
CA LYS A 397 -6.26 12.96 5.30
C LYS A 397 -6.33 14.43 4.85
N ILE A 398 -5.22 14.98 4.37
CA ILE A 398 -5.12 16.34 3.83
C ILE A 398 -4.63 16.24 2.39
N VAL A 399 -5.46 16.65 1.44
CA VAL A 399 -5.16 16.64 0.01
C VAL A 399 -4.61 18.00 -0.40
N LEU A 400 -3.43 17.99 -1.03
CA LEU A 400 -2.75 19.18 -1.53
C LEU A 400 -2.89 19.29 -3.04
N GLN A 401 -3.60 20.31 -3.50
CA GLN A 401 -3.80 20.63 -4.91
C GLN A 401 -2.93 21.82 -5.34
N PRO A 402 -2.32 21.79 -6.53
CA PRO A 402 -1.59 22.94 -7.05
C PRO A 402 -2.56 24.06 -7.43
N GLY A 403 -2.28 25.30 -7.00
CA GLY A 403 -3.06 26.48 -7.38
C GLY A 403 -2.64 27.08 -8.73
N ALA A 404 -3.42 28.08 -9.17
CA ALA A 404 -3.23 28.74 -10.46
C ALA A 404 -1.94 29.57 -10.52
N LYS A 405 -1.54 30.20 -9.41
CA LYS A 405 -0.31 30.99 -9.33
C LYS A 405 0.90 30.14 -8.92
N ARG A 406 2.10 30.60 -9.31
CA ARG A 406 3.36 29.98 -8.87
C ARG A 406 3.48 30.10 -7.35
N GLY A 407 3.62 28.96 -6.67
CA GLY A 407 3.71 28.90 -5.20
C GLY A 407 2.37 28.76 -4.48
N GLU A 408 1.26 28.77 -5.21
CA GLU A 408 -0.07 28.56 -4.64
C GLU A 408 -0.34 27.06 -4.48
N ILE A 409 -0.75 26.67 -3.27
CA ILE A 409 -1.16 25.30 -2.93
C ILE A 409 -2.43 25.40 -2.10
N HIS A 410 -3.45 24.66 -2.53
CA HIS A 410 -4.71 24.49 -1.81
C HIS A 410 -4.62 23.23 -0.96
N ALA A 411 -4.91 23.38 0.33
CA ALA A 411 -4.98 22.26 1.26
C ALA A 411 -6.44 21.99 1.61
N THR A 412 -6.87 20.76 1.35
CA THR A 412 -8.22 20.26 1.58
C THR A 412 -8.19 19.19 2.65
N LEU A 413 -8.92 19.38 3.75
CA LEU A 413 -8.98 18.44 4.87
C LEU A 413 -10.16 17.48 4.67
N HIS A 414 -9.94 16.16 4.81
CA HIS A 414 -10.95 15.11 4.62
C HIS A 414 -11.00 14.17 5.82
N GLY A 415 -12.02 14.29 6.68
CA GLY A 415 -12.18 13.43 7.85
C GLY A 415 -13.63 13.35 8.35
N SER A 416 -13.85 12.50 9.36
CA SER A 416 -15.15 12.29 10.02
C SER A 416 -15.77 13.59 10.55
N LEU A 417 -14.93 14.58 10.87
CA LEU A 417 -15.31 15.91 11.31
C LEU A 417 -16.11 16.69 10.24
N MET A 418 -15.76 16.56 8.97
CA MET A 418 -16.33 17.41 7.91
C MET A 418 -17.75 16.98 7.53
N GLY A 419 -18.07 15.68 7.59
CA GLY A 419 -19.45 15.22 7.38
C GLY A 419 -20.44 15.80 8.39
N ILE A 420 -20.00 16.05 9.64
CA ILE A 420 -20.83 16.67 10.69
C ILE A 420 -20.93 18.19 10.48
N LEU A 421 -19.82 18.84 10.07
CA LEU A 421 -19.76 20.29 9.85
C LEU A 421 -20.49 20.75 8.58
N ASP A 422 -20.48 19.95 7.51
CA ASP A 422 -21.16 20.28 6.26
C ASP A 422 -22.69 20.17 6.41
N PHE A 423 -23.17 19.24 7.26
CA PHE A 423 -24.58 19.15 7.65
C PHE A 423 -25.02 20.37 8.49
N ALA A 424 -24.20 20.80 9.46
CA ALA A 424 -24.52 21.95 10.32
C ALA A 424 -24.61 23.29 9.57
N ASN A 425 -23.97 23.40 8.40
CA ASN A 425 -23.94 24.61 7.59
C ASN A 425 -24.97 24.62 6.44
N ASN A 426 -26.00 23.75 6.47
CA ASN A 426 -27.08 23.68 5.47
C ASN A 426 -26.60 23.55 4.01
N ASN A 427 -25.61 22.69 3.74
CA ASN A 427 -25.18 22.40 2.37
C ASN A 427 -25.46 20.93 2.04
N PRO A 428 -26.70 20.57 1.61
CA PRO A 428 -27.06 19.20 1.31
C PRO A 428 -26.57 18.86 -0.10
N ALA A 429 -25.31 18.46 -0.22
CA ALA A 429 -24.83 17.75 -1.41
C ALA A 429 -24.04 16.52 -0.97
N PRO A 430 -24.55 15.31 -1.21
CA PRO A 430 -23.81 14.07 -1.00
C PRO A 430 -22.90 13.81 -2.21
N ASP A 431 -22.05 14.78 -2.62
CA ASP A 431 -20.90 14.51 -3.49
C ASP A 431 -19.92 15.70 -3.61
N ALA A 432 -19.36 16.19 -2.51
CA ALA A 432 -18.07 16.91 -2.51
C ALA A 432 -17.66 17.30 -1.08
N SER A 433 -16.90 16.42 -0.43
CA SER A 433 -16.16 16.74 0.81
C SER A 433 -14.95 17.64 0.50
N GLN A 434 -15.19 18.87 0.03
CA GLN A 434 -14.13 19.80 -0.39
C GLN A 434 -14.20 21.13 0.34
N VAL A 435 -13.09 21.49 0.98
CA VAL A 435 -12.80 22.84 1.48
C VAL A 435 -11.47 23.29 0.91
N ILE A 436 -11.50 24.36 0.11
CA ILE A 436 -10.30 24.96 -0.48
C ILE A 436 -9.82 26.06 0.45
N THR A 437 -8.62 25.92 1.01
CA THR A 437 -7.93 27.07 1.63
C THR A 437 -7.17 27.84 0.53
N THR A 438 -7.65 29.03 0.17
CA THR A 438 -7.08 29.94 -0.83
C THR A 438 -6.47 31.17 -0.15
N VAL A 439 -5.14 31.32 -0.16
CA VAL A 439 -4.47 32.62 -0.13
C VAL A 439 -3.12 32.52 -0.86
N ALA A 440 -2.81 33.49 -1.71
CA ALA A 440 -1.52 33.61 -2.38
C ALA A 440 -0.39 33.87 -1.36
N SER A 441 0.69 33.09 -1.44
CA SER A 441 1.93 33.44 -0.75
C SER A 441 2.48 34.72 -1.38
N GLY A 442 2.71 35.74 -0.54
CA GLY A 442 3.24 37.03 -0.96
C GLY A 442 4.51 36.85 -1.80
N SER A 443 4.54 37.55 -2.92
CA SER A 443 5.71 37.72 -3.78
C SER A 443 6.89 38.22 -2.96
N ARG A 444 8.03 37.53 -3.08
CA ARG A 444 9.33 38.12 -2.74
C ARG A 444 9.63 39.21 -3.77
N GLU A 445 9.73 40.45 -3.31
CA GLU A 445 10.65 41.43 -3.92
C GLU A 445 12.10 40.98 -3.71
#